data_AF-A0A7S2RJ15-F1
#
_entry.id   AF-A0A7S2RJ15-F1
#
_cell.length_a   1.000
_cell.length_b   1.000
_cell.length_c   1.000
_cell.angle_alpha   90.00
_cell.angle_beta   90.00
_cell.angle_gamma   90.00
#
_symmetry.space_group_name_H-M   'P 1'
#
loop_
_entity.id
_entity.type
_entity.pdbx_description
1 polymer ?
#
loop_
_entity_poly.entity_id
_entity_poly.type
_entity_poly.pdbx_seq_one_letter_code
_entity_poly.pdbx_strand_id
1 'polypeptide(L)'
;SFVPWSMALSGSELLRAVAKRFLDASVLSRWEAFMGDHEGVFAPDDQLEPGEYPLRCQEVHQSFIKLVEEDIENQVRDLGSSSDAFYKICDDAEHDQAQDEQLQAFIKLVLSSTDFQIFADIMSDRAKRGYFFSILGQWRGTLG
;
A
#
# COMPACT_ATOMS: atom_id res chain seq x y z
N SER A 1 -23.74 -14.35 31.73
CA SER A 1 -23.43 -13.03 31.13
C SER A 1 -22.72 -13.29 29.81
N PHE A 2 -23.44 -13.10 28.71
CA PHE A 2 -22.96 -13.39 27.36
C PHE A 2 -22.23 -12.13 26.88
N VAL A 3 -20.94 -12.23 26.55
CA VAL A 3 -20.19 -11.11 25.96
C VAL A 3 -20.70 -10.95 24.52
N PRO A 4 -21.14 -9.76 24.08
CA PRO A 4 -21.67 -9.60 22.73
C PRO A 4 -20.54 -9.83 21.74
N TRP A 5 -20.84 -10.54 20.65
CA TRP A 5 -19.99 -10.65 19.47
C TRP A 5 -19.48 -9.25 19.11
N SER A 6 -18.15 -9.11 18.94
CA SER A 6 -17.58 -7.90 18.35
C SER A 6 -18.28 -7.68 17.01
N MET A 7 -18.89 -6.51 16.82
CA MET A 7 -19.37 -6.13 15.49
C MET A 7 -18.14 -6.17 14.57
N ALA A 8 -18.13 -7.13 13.64
CA ALA A 8 -17.14 -7.14 12.59
C ALA A 8 -17.26 -5.81 11.83
N LEU A 9 -16.14 -5.11 11.67
CA LEU A 9 -16.10 -3.87 10.90
C LEU A 9 -16.61 -4.17 9.48
N SER A 10 -17.42 -3.28 8.91
CA SER A 10 -17.68 -3.33 7.47
C SER A 10 -16.39 -3.12 6.68
N GLY A 11 -16.36 -3.51 5.40
CA GLY A 11 -15.14 -3.42 4.58
C GLY A 11 -14.55 -2.01 4.54
N SER A 12 -15.39 -0.98 4.38
CA SER A 12 -14.95 0.42 4.38
C SER A 12 -14.46 0.91 5.75
N GLU A 13 -15.05 0.41 6.85
CA GLU A 13 -14.58 0.71 8.20
C GLU A 13 -13.24 0.03 8.49
N LEU A 14 -13.05 -1.23 8.09
CA LEU A 14 -11.79 -1.92 8.21
C LEU A 14 -10.68 -1.21 7.41
N LEU A 15 -10.99 -0.80 6.18
CA LEU A 15 -10.03 -0.13 5.30
C LEU A 15 -9.56 1.21 5.90
N ARG A 16 -10.49 2.02 6.41
CA ARG A 16 -10.16 3.27 7.11
C ARG A 16 -9.41 3.03 8.42
N ALA A 17 -9.77 2.00 9.18
CA ALA A 17 -9.10 1.67 10.44
C ALA A 17 -7.65 1.23 10.22
N VAL A 18 -7.40 0.36 9.23
CA VAL A 18 -6.05 -0.07 8.87
C VAL A 18 -5.24 1.11 8.33
N ALA A 19 -5.81 1.91 7.44
CA ALA A 19 -5.13 3.08 6.90
C ALA A 19 -4.76 4.09 8.00
N LYS A 20 -5.65 4.34 8.96
CA LYS A 20 -5.35 5.19 10.11
C LYS A 20 -4.16 4.65 10.92
N ARG A 21 -4.17 3.36 11.27
CA ARG A 21 -3.07 2.75 12.02
C ARG A 21 -1.76 2.75 11.24
N PHE A 22 -1.84 2.52 9.93
CA PHE A 22 -0.71 2.57 9.01
C PHE A 22 -0.04 3.94 8.98
N LEU A 23 -0.85 5.01 8.97
CA LEU A 23 -0.39 6.40 8.96
C LEU A 23 0.07 6.90 10.32
N ASP A 24 -0.54 6.42 11.41
CA ASP A 24 -0.14 6.74 12.78
C ASP A 24 1.16 6.04 13.17
N ALA A 25 1.40 4.84 12.63
CA ALA A 25 2.65 4.12 12.77
C ALA A 25 3.73 4.69 11.82
N SER A 26 5.01 4.55 12.17
CA SER A 26 6.15 4.90 11.32
C SER A 26 6.28 4.03 10.05
N VAL A 27 5.21 3.34 9.65
CA VAL A 27 5.16 2.40 8.54
C VAL A 27 5.27 3.12 7.20
N LEU A 28 4.48 4.19 6.97
CA LEU A 28 4.53 4.95 5.73
C LEU A 28 5.95 5.43 5.41
N SER A 29 6.67 5.95 6.40
CA SER A 29 8.05 6.40 6.24
C SER A 29 9.03 5.26 5.97
N ARG A 30 8.78 4.05 6.49
CA ARG A 30 9.60 2.87 6.16
C ARG A 30 9.39 2.44 4.71
N TRP A 31 8.15 2.47 4.22
CA TRP A 31 7.85 2.16 2.82
C TRP A 31 8.44 3.20 1.88
N GLU A 32 8.32 4.49 2.24
CA GLU A 32 8.94 5.59 1.49
C GLU A 32 10.46 5.43 1.41
N ALA A 33 11.11 5.17 2.55
CA ALA A 33 12.56 4.95 2.61
C ALA A 33 12.97 3.74 1.77
N PHE A 34 12.27 2.60 1.91
CA PHE A 34 12.55 1.41 1.11
C PHE A 34 12.46 1.70 -0.40
N MET A 35 11.39 2.35 -0.85
CA MET A 35 11.21 2.69 -2.26
C MET A 35 12.27 3.69 -2.75
N GLY A 36 12.62 4.68 -1.92
CA GLY A 36 13.68 5.65 -2.22
C GLY A 36 15.06 5.00 -2.36
N ASP A 37 15.41 4.06 -1.46
CA ASP A 37 16.69 3.37 -1.48
C ASP A 37 16.88 2.48 -2.73
N HIS A 38 15.77 2.05 -3.36
CA HIS A 38 15.79 1.14 -4.51
C HIS A 38 15.33 1.80 -5.82
N GLU A 39 15.03 3.10 -5.83
CA GLU A 39 14.49 3.80 -7.01
C GLU A 39 15.41 3.69 -8.23
N GLY A 40 16.73 3.70 -8.02
CA GLY A 40 17.72 3.61 -9.09
C GLY A 40 17.70 2.28 -9.86
N VAL A 41 17.10 1.23 -9.29
CA VAL A 41 16.96 -0.08 -9.95
C VAL A 41 16.00 0.00 -11.15
N PHE A 42 15.03 0.92 -11.09
CA PHE A 42 13.97 1.15 -12.06
C PHE A 42 14.28 2.29 -13.06
N ALA A 43 15.53 2.76 -13.09
CA ALA A 43 15.95 3.73 -14.09
C ALA A 43 15.81 3.13 -15.51
N PRO A 44 15.49 3.96 -16.53
CA PRO A 44 15.40 3.51 -17.91
C PRO A 44 16.66 2.76 -18.35
N ASP A 45 16.48 1.64 -19.05
CA ASP A 45 17.56 0.85 -19.64
C ASP A 45 17.36 0.81 -21.15
N ASP A 46 18.28 1.43 -21.90
CA ASP A 46 18.21 1.54 -23.37
C ASP A 46 18.29 0.18 -24.08
N GLN A 47 18.58 -0.92 -23.36
CA GLN A 47 18.66 -2.27 -23.90
C GLN A 47 17.37 -3.07 -23.77
N LEU A 48 16.34 -2.52 -23.11
CA LEU A 48 15.07 -3.19 -22.83
C LEU A 48 13.93 -2.59 -23.65
N GLU A 49 12.97 -3.43 -24.04
CA GLU A 49 11.78 -2.94 -24.73
C GLU A 49 10.88 -2.14 -23.76
N PRO A 50 10.04 -1.22 -24.27
CA PRO A 50 9.09 -0.50 -23.44
C PRO A 50 8.19 -1.45 -22.63
N GLY A 51 8.21 -1.29 -21.30
CA GLY A 51 7.47 -2.15 -20.38
C GLY A 51 8.24 -3.36 -19.86
N GLU A 52 9.47 -3.59 -20.34
CA GLU A 52 10.38 -4.56 -19.76
C GLU A 52 11.20 -3.95 -18.61
N TYR A 53 11.52 -4.78 -17.62
CA TYR A 53 12.29 -4.39 -16.46
C TYR A 53 13.43 -5.39 -16.22
N PRO A 54 14.60 -4.93 -15.75
CA PRO A 54 15.68 -5.83 -15.32
C PRO A 54 15.20 -6.82 -14.25
N LEU A 55 15.76 -8.03 -14.22
CA LEU A 55 15.42 -9.05 -13.20
C LEU A 55 15.56 -8.54 -11.75
N ARG A 56 16.54 -7.67 -11.50
CA ARG A 56 16.74 -7.00 -10.20
C ARG A 56 15.50 -6.21 -9.73
N CYS A 57 14.65 -5.71 -10.63
CA CYS A 57 13.39 -5.06 -10.26
C CYS A 57 12.43 -6.04 -9.57
N GLN A 58 12.40 -7.29 -10.03
CA GLN A 58 11.59 -8.34 -9.40
C GLN A 58 12.12 -8.68 -8.00
N GLU A 59 13.44 -8.73 -7.81
CA GLU A 59 14.05 -8.97 -6.49
C GLU A 59 13.68 -7.87 -5.47
N VAL A 60 13.68 -6.62 -5.92
CA VAL A 60 13.20 -5.48 -5.12
C VAL A 60 11.72 -5.61 -4.80
N HIS A 61 10.88 -5.97 -5.79
CA HIS A 61 9.45 -6.17 -5.57
C HIS A 61 9.16 -7.29 -4.56
N GLN A 62 9.87 -8.42 -4.65
CA GLN A 62 9.75 -9.51 -3.68
C GLN A 62 10.15 -9.08 -2.26
N SER A 63 11.12 -8.18 -2.14
CA SER A 63 11.51 -7.61 -0.84
C SER A 63 10.46 -6.63 -0.32
N PHE A 64 9.85 -5.85 -1.22
CA PHE A 64 8.74 -4.96 -0.90
C PHE A 64 7.50 -5.73 -0.45
N ILE A 65 7.14 -6.83 -1.12
CA ILE A 65 6.03 -7.72 -0.74
C ILE A 65 6.15 -8.12 0.72
N LYS A 66 7.31 -8.63 1.13
CA LYS A 66 7.53 -9.08 2.52
C LYS A 66 7.35 -7.96 3.53
N LEU A 67 7.87 -6.77 3.22
CA LEU A 67 7.71 -5.58 4.05
C LEU A 67 6.22 -5.20 4.20
N VAL A 68 5.48 -5.19 3.10
CA VAL A 68 4.06 -4.84 3.10
C VAL A 68 3.23 -5.88 3.84
N GLU A 69 3.43 -7.17 3.55
CA GLU A 69 2.70 -8.27 4.17
C GLU A 69 2.90 -8.28 5.69
N GLU A 70 4.14 -8.13 6.17
CA GLU A 70 4.44 -8.05 7.60
C GLU A 70 3.67 -6.90 8.26
N ASP A 71 3.68 -5.73 7.62
CA ASP A 71 3.05 -4.54 8.18
C ASP A 71 1.52 -4.63 8.17
N ILE A 72 0.93 -5.08 7.05
CA ILE A 72 -0.52 -5.24 6.92
C ILE A 72 -1.03 -6.33 7.84
N GLU A 73 -0.37 -7.50 7.91
CA GLU A 73 -0.77 -8.59 8.79
C GLU A 73 -0.82 -8.13 10.26
N ASN A 74 0.19 -7.37 10.68
CA ASN A 74 0.22 -6.79 12.03
C ASN A 74 -0.99 -5.85 12.27
N GLN A 75 -1.34 -4.99 11.32
CA GLN A 75 -2.45 -4.06 11.48
C GLN A 75 -3.83 -4.74 11.50
N VAL A 76 -4.05 -5.70 10.59
CA VAL A 76 -5.36 -6.35 10.42
C VAL A 76 -5.65 -7.38 11.51
N ARG A 77 -4.61 -8.08 12.01
CA ARG A 77 -4.75 -9.05 13.10
C ARG A 77 -5.25 -8.38 14.37
N ASP A 78 -4.73 -7.20 14.69
CA ASP A 78 -5.15 -6.39 15.85
C ASP A 78 -6.56 -5.80 15.69
N LEU A 79 -7.18 -5.92 14.51
CA LEU A 79 -8.57 -5.57 14.22
C LEU A 79 -9.48 -6.81 14.10
N GLY A 80 -8.94 -8.01 14.34
CA GLY A 80 -9.68 -9.27 14.25
C GLY A 80 -9.97 -9.72 12.81
N SER A 81 -9.17 -9.29 11.84
CA SER A 81 -9.27 -9.69 10.43
C SER A 81 -8.00 -10.41 9.94
N SER A 82 -8.01 -10.90 8.69
CA SER A 82 -6.84 -11.46 8.00
C SER A 82 -6.35 -10.55 6.88
N SER A 83 -5.08 -10.71 6.49
CA SER A 83 -4.50 -10.04 5.32
C SER A 83 -5.29 -10.37 4.05
N ASP A 84 -5.61 -11.64 3.81
CA ASP A 84 -6.39 -12.08 2.65
C ASP A 84 -7.75 -11.35 2.54
N ALA A 85 -8.48 -11.26 3.65
CA ALA A 85 -9.76 -10.56 3.69
C ALA A 85 -9.58 -9.06 3.42
N PHE A 86 -8.50 -8.47 3.94
CA PHE A 86 -8.17 -7.08 3.72
C PHE A 86 -7.77 -6.77 2.26
N TYR A 87 -6.93 -7.59 1.64
CA TYR A 87 -6.56 -7.46 0.23
C TYR A 87 -7.78 -7.58 -0.68
N LYS A 88 -8.70 -8.50 -0.38
CA LYS A 88 -9.96 -8.60 -1.11
C LYS A 88 -10.77 -7.30 -1.04
N ILE A 89 -10.85 -6.69 0.15
CA ILE A 89 -11.55 -5.41 0.31
C ILE A 89 -10.84 -4.30 -0.46
N CYS A 90 -9.51 -4.30 -0.51
CA CYS A 90 -8.74 -3.33 -1.31
C CYS A 90 -9.03 -3.47 -2.80
N ASP A 91 -9.04 -4.70 -3.33
CA ASP A 91 -9.36 -5.02 -4.73
C ASP A 91 -10.80 -4.60 -5.10
N ASP A 92 -11.76 -4.93 -4.25
CA ASP A 92 -13.16 -4.53 -4.39
C ASP A 92 -13.32 -2.99 -4.36
N ALA A 93 -12.49 -2.30 -3.57
CA ALA A 93 -12.53 -0.85 -3.37
C ALA A 93 -11.77 -0.04 -4.43
N GLU A 94 -10.77 -0.61 -5.11
CA GLU A 94 -9.98 0.09 -6.14
C GLU A 94 -10.87 0.63 -7.27
N HIS A 95 -11.95 -0.09 -7.59
CA HIS A 95 -12.87 0.25 -8.67
C HIS A 95 -14.00 1.20 -8.25
N ASP A 96 -14.06 1.58 -6.97
CA ASP A 96 -15.11 2.46 -6.44
C ASP A 96 -14.74 3.95 -6.62
N GLN A 97 -15.34 4.55 -7.66
CA GLN A 97 -15.15 5.97 -8.01
C GLN A 97 -15.69 6.96 -6.96
N ALA A 98 -16.49 6.50 -5.99
CA ALA A 98 -17.00 7.36 -4.93
C ALA A 98 -16.01 7.52 -3.76
N GLN A 99 -14.84 6.88 -3.82
CA GLN A 99 -13.86 6.97 -2.75
C GLN A 99 -13.03 8.25 -2.78
N ASP A 100 -12.62 8.64 -1.59
CA ASP A 100 -11.72 9.75 -1.33
C ASP A 100 -10.31 9.48 -1.92
N GLU A 101 -9.68 10.51 -2.46
CA GLU A 101 -8.39 10.42 -3.17
C GLU A 101 -7.27 9.84 -2.29
N GLN A 102 -7.26 10.18 -1.01
CA GLN A 102 -6.29 9.69 -0.03
C GLN A 102 -6.47 8.19 0.20
N LEU A 103 -7.72 7.73 0.27
CA LEU A 103 -8.06 6.33 0.44
C LEU A 103 -7.64 5.51 -0.78
N GLN A 104 -7.90 6.04 -1.98
CA GLN A 104 -7.49 5.44 -3.24
C GLN A 104 -5.96 5.38 -3.38
N ALA A 105 -5.25 6.43 -2.94
CA ALA A 105 -3.79 6.42 -2.90
C ALA A 105 -3.25 5.32 -1.97
N PHE A 106 -3.87 5.15 -0.81
CA PHE A 106 -3.51 4.09 0.14
C PHE A 106 -3.77 2.70 -0.45
N ILE A 107 -4.94 2.47 -1.05
CA ILE A 107 -5.31 1.20 -1.68
C ILE A 107 -4.31 0.83 -2.77
N LYS A 108 -4.01 1.75 -3.69
CA LYS A 108 -3.04 1.51 -4.76
C LYS A 108 -1.65 1.20 -4.24
N LEU A 109 -1.21 1.88 -3.17
CA LEU A 109 0.08 1.59 -2.55
C LEU A 109 0.11 0.18 -1.94
N VAL A 110 -0.98 -0.25 -1.29
CA VAL A 110 -1.11 -1.62 -0.77
C VAL A 110 -1.12 -2.63 -1.91
N LEU A 111 -1.94 -2.42 -2.95
CA LEU A 111 -2.07 -3.32 -4.11
C LEU A 111 -0.80 -3.40 -4.95
N SER A 112 0.11 -2.42 -4.84
CA SER A 112 1.44 -2.51 -5.45
C SER A 112 2.28 -3.68 -4.89
N SER A 113 1.95 -4.20 -3.70
CA SER A 113 2.54 -5.47 -3.25
C SER A 113 2.08 -6.67 -4.07
N THR A 114 0.83 -6.70 -4.53
CA THR A 114 0.27 -7.82 -5.29
C THR A 114 0.40 -7.65 -6.80
N ASP A 115 0.58 -6.42 -7.30
CA ASP A 115 0.70 -6.08 -8.71
C ASP A 115 2.05 -5.42 -9.01
N PHE A 116 2.91 -6.13 -9.74
CA PHE A 116 4.23 -5.64 -10.15
C PHE A 116 4.15 -4.41 -11.08
N GLN A 117 3.15 -4.31 -11.95
CA GLN A 117 3.02 -3.17 -12.86
C GLN A 117 2.69 -1.89 -12.10
N ILE A 118 1.79 -1.95 -11.11
CA ILE A 118 1.51 -0.82 -10.23
C ILE A 118 2.79 -0.42 -9.47
N PHE A 119 3.52 -1.41 -8.92
CA PHE A 119 4.78 -1.14 -8.22
C PHE A 119 5.82 -0.48 -9.13
N ALA A 120 6.04 -1.03 -10.32
CA ALA A 120 7.04 -0.54 -11.25
C ALA A 120 6.69 0.86 -11.78
N ASP A 121 5.41 1.15 -12.01
CA ASP A 121 4.90 2.48 -12.37
C ASP A 121 5.16 3.50 -11.25
N ILE A 122 4.98 3.14 -9.98
CA ILE A 122 5.34 3.99 -8.84
C ILE A 122 6.86 4.17 -8.71
N MET A 123 7.63 3.10 -8.91
CA MET A 123 9.09 3.13 -8.73
C MET A 123 9.81 3.91 -9.85
N SER A 124 9.34 3.80 -11.09
CA SER A 124 9.93 4.47 -12.25
C SER A 124 9.66 5.97 -12.31
N ASP A 125 8.56 6.45 -11.71
CA ASP A 125 8.20 7.87 -11.69
C ASP A 125 8.37 8.49 -10.29
N ARG A 126 9.43 9.29 -10.14
CA ARG A 126 9.72 10.01 -8.89
C ARG A 126 8.62 10.99 -8.49
N ALA A 127 7.99 11.67 -9.45
CA ALA A 127 6.92 12.63 -9.17
C ALA A 127 5.67 11.89 -8.69
N LYS A 128 5.32 10.78 -9.35
CA LYS A 128 4.21 9.90 -8.94
C LYS A 128 4.45 9.35 -7.54
N ARG A 129 5.64 8.79 -7.26
CA ARG A 129 6.00 8.30 -5.92
C ARG A 129 5.88 9.38 -4.85
N GLY A 130 6.47 10.54 -5.10
CA GLY A 130 6.40 11.68 -4.18
C GLY A 130 4.96 12.14 -3.93
N TYR A 131 4.10 12.10 -4.95
CA TYR A 131 2.69 12.43 -4.84
C TYR A 131 1.94 11.45 -3.92
N PHE A 132 2.14 10.14 -4.06
CA PHE A 132 1.54 9.15 -3.15
C PHE A 132 1.89 9.44 -1.68
N PHE A 133 3.17 9.60 -1.37
CA PHE A 133 3.61 9.86 0.01
C PHE A 133 3.18 11.23 0.53
N SER A 134 3.11 12.25 -0.34
CA SER A 134 2.58 13.57 0.03
C SER A 134 1.10 13.52 0.40
N ILE A 135 0.25 12.88 -0.41
CA ILE A 135 -1.19 12.78 -0.13
C ILE A 135 -1.44 11.98 1.14
N LEU A 136 -0.74 10.86 1.31
CA LEU A 136 -0.87 10.03 2.52
C LEU A 136 -0.35 10.75 3.77
N GLY A 137 0.74 11.51 3.64
CA GLY A 137 1.27 12.38 4.71
C GLY A 137 0.30 13.51 5.10
N GLN A 138 -0.39 14.11 4.12
CA GLN A 138 -1.45 15.08 4.39
C GLN A 138 -2.64 14.42 5.08
N TRP A 139 -3.05 13.23 4.62
CA TRP A 139 -4.16 12.49 5.20
C TRP A 139 -3.93 12.19 6.68
N ARG A 140 -2.71 11.78 7.05
CA ARG A 140 -2.28 11.63 8.46
C ARG A 140 -2.57 12.89 9.28
N GLY A 141 -2.27 14.08 8.75
CA GLY A 141 -2.53 15.35 9.42
C GLY A 141 -4.02 15.65 9.64
N THR A 142 -4.91 15.03 8.86
CA THR A 142 -6.37 15.20 8.96
C THR A 142 -7.06 14.16 9.84
N LEU A 143 -6.39 13.06 10.19
CA LEU A 143 -6.94 11.97 11.00
C LEU A 143 -6.86 12.20 12.52
N GLY A 144 -6.49 13.42 12.93
CA GLY A 144 -6.39 13.91 14.30
C GLY A 144 -7.73 14.20 14.96
#